data_AF-A0A9P6KSE5-F1
#
_entry.id   AF-A0A9P6KSE5-F1
#
_cell.length_a   1.000
_cell.length_b   1.000
_cell.length_c   1.000
_cell.angle_alpha   90.00
_cell.angle_beta   90.00
_cell.angle_gamma   90.00
#
_symmetry.space_group_name_H-M   'P 1'
#
loop_
_entity.id
_entity.type
_entity.pdbx_description
1 polymer ?
#
loop_
_entity_poly.entity_id
_entity_poly.type
_entity_poly.pdbx_seq_one_letter_code
_entity_poly.pdbx_strand_id
1 'polypeptide(L)'
;MNGLPEWRKSVDTWNVKEATFKDVVSKYKPAGRLGSAILALQDSDFVTKSVSKKDVNNPLTTTDEVLYNSIWRFLALREYIDNNHNLTAWGKVLKTAITALKGKPELEEGTVVAIELIRQGVLNWDLDMFPYNGAPMRGETRDRQFNLLVSRVAGLGNLRHKAIGFTGPLSQHLLAYGSIVNLVRQTLRDLVEVAATHMFMGAFAKRDLTNLSEIAMDLPFLLSNNCALSIAIKSYLDELYTDKDPTATETKERVRETAADRYFPQATDLAGDLHSAGELWDAVYDGVKSSGNALKESEKKQWAEANEWFAARR
;
A
#
# COMPACT_ATOMS: atom_id res chain seq x y z
N MET A 1 5.08 36.45 4.63
CA MET A 1 4.21 35.59 5.46
C MET A 1 5.10 34.87 6.48
N ASN A 2 5.37 35.50 7.64
CA ASN A 2 6.11 34.86 8.73
C ASN A 2 5.10 34.36 9.77
N GLY A 3 5.25 33.12 10.26
CA GLY A 3 4.46 32.58 11.37
C GLY A 3 3.37 31.55 11.05
N LEU A 4 3.25 31.04 9.81
CA LEU A 4 2.38 29.89 9.56
C LEU A 4 3.07 28.58 10.00
N PRO A 5 2.32 27.62 10.59
CA PRO A 5 2.84 26.28 10.89
C PRO A 5 3.45 25.62 9.64
N GLU A 6 4.51 24.83 9.79
CA GLU A 6 5.25 24.24 8.65
C GLU A 6 4.36 23.39 7.74
N TRP A 7 3.43 22.63 8.30
CA TRP A 7 2.46 21.84 7.53
C TRP A 7 1.59 22.70 6.60
N ARG A 8 1.31 23.95 6.98
CA ARG A 8 0.48 24.84 6.16
C ARG A 8 1.23 25.32 4.92
N LYS A 9 2.56 25.46 5.05
CA LYS A 9 3.44 25.81 3.92
C LYS A 9 3.53 24.68 2.89
N SER A 10 3.40 23.42 3.32
CA SER A 10 3.49 22.26 2.43
C SER A 10 2.18 21.97 1.69
N VAL A 11 1.02 22.26 2.30
CA VAL A 11 -0.29 21.96 1.69
C VAL A 11 -0.88 23.11 0.88
N ASP A 12 -0.62 24.37 1.24
CA ASP A 12 -1.23 25.52 0.58
C ASP A 12 -0.67 25.79 -0.83
N THR A 13 0.44 25.15 -1.18
CA THR A 13 1.09 25.20 -2.50
C THR A 13 0.47 24.22 -3.51
N TRP A 14 -0.47 23.38 -3.08
CA TRP A 14 -1.22 22.45 -3.93
C TRP A 14 -2.58 23.02 -4.32
N ASN A 15 -2.60 23.80 -5.40
CA ASN A 15 -3.80 24.33 -6.04
C ASN A 15 -3.73 24.15 -7.57
N VAL A 16 -3.41 22.92 -7.99
CA VAL A 16 -3.07 22.60 -9.38
C VAL A 16 -4.35 22.39 -10.19
N LYS A 17 -4.54 23.16 -11.26
CA LYS A 17 -5.69 23.02 -12.17
C LYS A 17 -5.50 21.82 -13.11
N GLU A 18 -6.62 21.27 -13.59
CA GLU A 18 -6.62 20.08 -14.46
C GLU A 18 -5.73 20.26 -15.69
N ALA A 19 -5.77 21.44 -16.32
CA ALA A 19 -4.95 21.77 -17.48
C ALA A 19 -3.43 21.61 -17.24
N THR A 20 -2.97 21.67 -15.99
CA THR A 20 -1.56 21.52 -15.63
C THR A 20 -1.16 20.06 -15.45
N PHE A 21 -2.04 19.20 -14.94
CA PHE A 21 -1.69 17.83 -14.56
C PHE A 21 -2.27 16.74 -15.47
N LYS A 22 -3.32 17.04 -16.24
CA LYS A 22 -4.08 16.03 -17.01
C LYS A 22 -3.19 15.16 -17.88
N ASP A 23 -2.32 15.79 -18.67
CA ASP A 23 -1.49 15.07 -19.63
C ASP A 23 -0.45 14.17 -18.96
N VAL A 24 0.19 14.65 -17.89
CA VAL A 24 1.21 13.87 -17.17
C VAL A 24 0.58 12.72 -16.38
N VAL A 25 -0.54 12.96 -15.70
CA VAL A 25 -1.26 11.94 -14.94
C VAL A 25 -1.83 10.86 -15.86
N SER A 26 -2.30 11.25 -17.06
CA SER A 26 -2.86 10.31 -18.05
C SER A 26 -1.85 9.24 -18.49
N LYS A 27 -0.54 9.57 -18.52
CA LYS A 27 0.53 8.61 -18.82
C LYS A 27 0.58 7.45 -17.81
N TYR A 28 0.11 7.69 -16.59
CA TYR A 28 0.18 6.76 -15.47
C TYR A 28 -1.19 6.28 -14.98
N LYS A 29 -2.27 6.56 -15.72
CA LYS A 29 -3.63 6.14 -15.37
C LYS A 29 -3.78 4.64 -15.05
N PRO A 30 -3.07 3.70 -15.71
CA PRO A 30 -3.12 2.29 -15.35
C PRO A 30 -2.61 1.97 -13.94
N ALA A 31 -1.82 2.84 -13.31
CA ALA A 31 -1.28 2.62 -11.97
C ALA A 31 -2.30 2.90 -10.85
N GLY A 32 -3.51 3.34 -11.18
CA GLY A 32 -4.49 3.83 -10.21
C GLY A 32 -4.28 5.31 -9.88
N ARG A 33 -5.12 5.85 -9.00
CA ARG A 33 -5.18 7.31 -8.75
C ARG A 33 -4.07 7.78 -7.83
N LEU A 34 -3.73 6.98 -6.80
CA LEU A 34 -2.57 7.25 -5.94
C LEU A 34 -1.28 7.05 -6.73
N GLY A 35 -1.22 5.98 -7.51
CA GLY A 35 -0.08 5.61 -8.32
C GLY A 35 0.21 6.66 -9.38
N SER A 36 -0.80 7.12 -10.12
CA SER A 36 -0.62 8.19 -11.09
C SER A 36 -0.18 9.51 -10.45
N ALA A 37 -0.70 9.84 -9.26
CA ALA A 37 -0.33 11.06 -8.53
C ALA A 37 1.15 11.08 -8.14
N ILE A 38 1.70 9.97 -7.59
CA ILE A 38 3.11 9.89 -7.21
C ILE A 38 4.03 9.77 -8.44
N LEU A 39 3.61 9.01 -9.47
CA LEU A 39 4.42 8.81 -10.67
C LEU A 39 4.54 10.08 -11.52
N ALA A 40 3.51 10.94 -11.52
CA ALA A 40 3.53 12.23 -12.21
C ALA A 40 4.65 13.15 -11.70
N LEU A 41 5.06 13.03 -10.45
CA LEU A 41 6.12 13.85 -9.83
C LEU A 41 7.54 13.48 -10.31
N GLN A 42 7.67 12.52 -11.22
CA GLN A 42 8.91 12.28 -11.95
C GLN A 42 9.13 13.26 -13.11
N ASP A 43 8.06 13.93 -13.55
CA ASP A 43 8.10 14.91 -14.63
C ASP A 43 8.49 16.28 -14.05
N SER A 44 9.70 16.75 -14.37
CA SER A 44 10.25 18.00 -13.85
C SER A 44 9.45 19.24 -14.25
N ASP A 45 8.83 19.20 -15.44
CA ASP A 45 8.00 20.30 -15.93
C ASP A 45 6.71 20.38 -15.14
N PHE A 46 6.11 19.22 -14.84
CA PHE A 46 4.95 19.15 -13.95
C PHE A 46 5.30 19.65 -12.54
N VAL A 47 6.39 19.16 -11.94
CA VAL A 47 6.82 19.56 -10.59
C VAL A 47 6.96 21.10 -10.51
N THR A 48 7.62 21.71 -11.49
CA THR A 48 7.80 23.17 -11.56
C THR A 48 6.46 23.91 -11.63
N LYS A 49 5.51 23.41 -12.43
CA LYS A 49 4.18 24.04 -12.60
C LYS A 49 3.19 23.72 -11.48
N SER A 50 3.47 22.69 -10.68
CA SER A 50 2.57 22.23 -9.63
C SER A 50 2.61 23.13 -8.38
N VAL A 51 3.70 23.86 -8.15
CA VAL A 51 3.79 24.85 -7.08
C VAL A 51 2.88 26.03 -7.42
N SER A 52 1.70 26.03 -6.81
CA SER A 52 0.60 26.92 -7.18
C SER A 52 -0.07 27.50 -5.94
N LYS A 53 -0.32 28.80 -5.94
CA LYS A 53 -1.02 29.45 -4.82
C LYS A 53 -2.51 29.36 -5.01
N LYS A 54 -3.24 29.43 -3.90
CA LYS A 54 -4.69 29.61 -3.90
C LYS A 54 -5.08 30.84 -4.72
N ASP A 55 -6.02 30.66 -5.64
CA ASP A 55 -6.72 31.74 -6.33
C ASP A 55 -8.21 31.68 -5.97
N VAL A 56 -8.69 32.66 -5.21
CA VAL A 56 -10.08 32.72 -4.75
C VAL A 56 -11.05 32.96 -5.90
N ASN A 57 -10.59 33.60 -6.98
CA ASN A 57 -11.40 33.88 -8.16
C ASN A 57 -11.44 32.69 -9.14
N ASN A 58 -10.54 31.71 -8.97
CA ASN A 58 -10.44 30.52 -9.80
C ASN A 58 -10.23 29.26 -8.95
N PRO A 59 -11.24 28.88 -8.14
CA PRO A 59 -11.13 27.71 -7.26
C PRO A 59 -11.05 26.40 -8.08
N LEU A 60 -10.68 25.31 -7.40
CA LEU A 60 -10.81 23.95 -7.91
C LEU A 60 -12.30 23.60 -8.09
N THR A 61 -12.65 23.09 -9.26
CA THR A 61 -14.05 22.92 -9.70
C THR A 61 -14.37 21.54 -10.20
N THR A 62 -13.39 20.76 -10.65
CA THR A 62 -13.63 19.39 -11.15
C THR A 62 -13.34 18.35 -10.09
N THR A 63 -13.95 17.16 -10.22
CA THR A 63 -13.70 16.01 -9.34
C THR A 63 -12.22 15.68 -9.28
N ASP A 64 -11.57 15.57 -10.45
CA ASP A 64 -10.15 15.23 -10.56
C ASP A 64 -9.26 16.31 -9.94
N GLU A 65 -9.60 17.59 -10.09
CA GLU A 65 -8.90 18.68 -9.41
C GLU A 65 -8.91 18.49 -7.89
N VAL A 66 -10.08 18.19 -7.30
CA VAL A 66 -10.19 17.96 -5.86
C VAL A 66 -9.46 16.70 -5.44
N LEU A 67 -9.62 15.59 -6.17
CA LEU A 67 -9.03 14.30 -5.79
C LEU A 67 -7.50 14.33 -5.86
N TYR A 68 -6.91 14.79 -6.96
CA TYR A 68 -5.45 14.82 -7.11
C TYR A 68 -4.80 15.81 -6.15
N ASN A 69 -5.38 17.01 -5.96
CA ASN A 69 -4.84 17.94 -4.96
C ASN A 69 -4.98 17.41 -3.54
N SER A 70 -6.02 16.64 -3.22
CA SER A 70 -6.14 15.96 -1.90
C SER A 70 -5.01 14.94 -1.71
N ILE A 71 -4.73 14.15 -2.75
CA ILE A 71 -3.66 13.13 -2.71
C ILE A 71 -2.28 13.78 -2.61
N TRP A 72 -1.96 14.80 -3.38
CA TRP A 72 -0.65 15.46 -3.28
C TRP A 72 -0.45 16.17 -1.93
N ARG A 73 -1.49 16.79 -1.38
CA ARG A 73 -1.46 17.33 -0.01
C ARG A 73 -1.21 16.24 1.01
N PHE A 74 -1.87 15.09 0.89
CA PHE A 74 -1.63 13.91 1.72
C PHE A 74 -0.16 13.44 1.61
N LEU A 75 0.36 13.30 0.39
CA LEU A 75 1.73 12.87 0.15
C LEU A 75 2.76 13.86 0.72
N ALA A 76 2.48 15.17 0.66
CA ALA A 76 3.30 16.21 1.29
C ALA A 76 3.23 16.14 2.83
N LEU A 77 2.04 15.95 3.41
CA LEU A 77 1.86 15.78 4.86
C LEU A 77 2.55 14.52 5.40
N ARG A 78 2.65 13.47 4.58
CA ARG A 78 3.41 12.24 4.89
C ARG A 78 4.88 12.33 4.52
N GLU A 79 5.35 13.49 4.06
CA GLU A 79 6.75 13.75 3.70
C GLU A 79 7.28 12.84 2.57
N TYR A 80 6.40 12.31 1.72
CA TYR A 80 6.81 11.72 0.45
C TYR A 80 7.25 12.80 -0.55
N ILE A 81 6.76 14.02 -0.34
CA ILE A 81 7.03 15.17 -1.18
C ILE A 81 7.53 16.31 -0.28
N ASP A 82 8.56 17.03 -0.75
CA ASP A 82 9.05 18.23 -0.08
C ASP A 82 8.22 19.50 -0.42
N ASN A 83 8.56 20.63 0.20
CA ASN A 83 7.87 21.90 -0.02
C ASN A 83 8.04 22.46 -1.45
N ASN A 84 8.98 21.92 -2.22
CA ASN A 84 9.21 22.28 -3.63
C ASN A 84 8.58 21.26 -4.58
N HIS A 85 7.72 20.39 -4.05
CA HIS A 85 7.00 19.36 -4.79
C HIS A 85 7.89 18.25 -5.36
N ASN A 86 9.13 18.11 -4.87
CA ASN A 86 10.04 17.03 -5.27
C ASN A 86 9.86 15.79 -4.39
N LEU A 87 10.11 14.62 -4.98
CA LEU A 87 10.13 13.36 -4.25
C LEU A 87 11.28 13.33 -3.23
N THR A 88 10.94 13.10 -1.96
CA THR A 88 11.91 12.85 -0.88
C THR A 88 12.54 11.46 -1.01
N ALA A 89 13.42 11.07 -0.07
CA ALA A 89 13.94 9.70 -0.03
C ALA A 89 12.81 8.66 0.07
N TRP A 90 11.83 8.87 0.96
CA TRP A 90 10.65 8.02 1.07
C TRP A 90 9.71 8.16 -0.14
N GLY A 91 9.62 9.35 -0.75
CA GLY A 91 8.90 9.55 -2.01
C GLY A 91 9.43 8.66 -3.13
N LYS A 92 10.75 8.56 -3.26
CA LYS A 92 11.42 7.69 -4.23
C LYS A 92 11.22 6.20 -3.93
N VAL A 93 11.18 5.81 -2.66
CA VAL A 93 10.81 4.45 -2.24
C VAL A 93 9.41 4.10 -2.70
N LEU A 94 8.43 4.93 -2.35
CA LEU A 94 7.03 4.69 -2.70
C LEU A 94 6.83 4.67 -4.22
N LYS A 95 7.41 5.63 -4.93
CA LYS A 95 7.41 5.70 -6.39
C LYS A 95 7.98 4.44 -7.03
N THR A 96 9.08 3.90 -6.49
CA THR A 96 9.69 2.66 -7.00
C THR A 96 8.76 1.47 -6.78
N ALA A 97 8.18 1.33 -5.59
CA ALA A 97 7.23 0.27 -5.28
C ALA A 97 5.99 0.32 -6.19
N ILE A 98 5.38 1.51 -6.37
CA ILE A 98 4.24 1.69 -7.28
C ILE A 98 4.62 1.38 -8.74
N THR A 99 5.83 1.74 -9.19
CA THR A 99 6.30 1.40 -10.54
C THR A 99 6.37 -0.12 -10.73
N ALA A 100 6.82 -0.85 -9.71
CA ALA A 100 6.98 -2.30 -9.74
C ALA A 100 5.64 -3.06 -9.82
N LEU A 101 4.51 -2.42 -9.46
CA LEU A 101 3.16 -2.99 -9.66
C LEU A 101 2.77 -3.15 -11.13
N LYS A 102 3.45 -2.46 -12.06
CA LYS A 102 3.21 -2.57 -13.52
C LYS A 102 1.74 -2.35 -13.93
N GLY A 103 1.05 -1.40 -13.30
CA GLY A 103 -0.32 -1.03 -13.66
C GLY A 103 -1.40 -1.90 -13.02
N LYS A 104 -1.20 -2.28 -11.75
CA LYS A 104 -2.18 -3.00 -10.92
C LYS A 104 -2.79 -2.08 -9.87
N PRO A 105 -3.83 -1.30 -10.24
CA PRO A 105 -4.40 -0.30 -9.36
C PRO A 105 -4.98 -0.91 -8.07
N GLU A 106 -5.45 -2.15 -8.11
CA GLU A 106 -5.98 -2.87 -6.95
C GLU A 106 -4.94 -3.11 -5.83
N LEU A 107 -3.65 -3.00 -6.14
CA LEU A 107 -2.54 -3.17 -5.18
C LEU A 107 -1.92 -1.83 -4.74
N GLU A 108 -2.34 -0.69 -5.31
CA GLU A 108 -1.69 0.61 -5.07
C GLU A 108 -1.81 1.03 -3.60
N GLU A 109 -2.99 0.87 -3.01
CA GLU A 109 -3.23 1.25 -1.63
C GLU A 109 -2.53 0.31 -0.64
N GLY A 110 -2.55 -1.00 -0.92
CA GLY A 110 -1.82 -2.00 -0.13
C GLY A 110 -0.32 -1.68 -0.12
N THR A 111 0.22 -1.22 -1.25
CA THR A 111 1.62 -0.80 -1.37
C THR A 111 1.92 0.45 -0.55
N VAL A 112 1.07 1.49 -0.59
CA VAL A 112 1.25 2.69 0.25
C VAL A 112 1.22 2.30 1.73
N VAL A 113 0.25 1.48 2.15
CA VAL A 113 0.14 1.01 3.54
C VAL A 113 1.37 0.19 3.95
N ALA A 114 1.91 -0.64 3.06
CA ALA A 114 3.14 -1.40 3.31
C ALA A 114 4.33 -0.49 3.64
N ILE A 115 4.56 0.53 2.80
CA ILE A 115 5.63 1.51 3.03
C ILE A 115 5.42 2.26 4.35
N GLU A 116 4.18 2.61 4.70
CA GLU A 116 3.90 3.26 5.98
C GLU A 116 4.13 2.38 7.20
N LEU A 117 3.82 1.08 7.10
CA LEU A 117 4.10 0.11 8.17
C LEU A 117 5.60 -0.16 8.30
N ILE A 118 6.36 -0.10 7.20
CA ILE A 118 7.82 -0.18 7.19
C ILE A 118 8.42 1.06 7.88
N ARG A 119 7.95 2.27 7.55
CA ARG A 119 8.39 3.52 8.19
C ARG A 119 8.18 3.52 9.70
N GLN A 120 7.10 2.87 10.15
CA GLN A 120 6.78 2.70 11.57
C GLN A 120 7.50 1.51 12.24
N GLY A 121 8.24 0.69 11.48
CA GLY A 121 8.94 -0.48 12.00
C GLY A 121 8.04 -1.66 12.39
N VAL A 122 6.77 -1.65 11.98
CA VAL A 122 5.76 -2.68 12.36
C VAL A 122 5.53 -3.73 11.28
N LEU A 123 5.92 -3.48 10.02
CA LEU A 123 6.03 -4.51 8.99
C LEU A 123 7.42 -5.15 9.07
N ASN A 124 7.55 -6.12 9.98
CA ASN A 124 8.78 -6.84 10.27
C ASN A 124 8.51 -8.35 10.37
N TRP A 125 9.53 -9.14 10.72
CA TRP A 125 9.44 -10.61 10.87
C TRP A 125 9.28 -11.10 12.32
N ASP A 126 9.01 -10.19 13.26
CA ASP A 126 9.00 -10.50 14.69
C ASP A 126 7.83 -11.41 15.04
N LEU A 127 8.18 -12.66 15.40
CA LEU A 127 7.27 -13.73 15.78
C LEU A 127 6.61 -13.45 17.14
N ASP A 128 7.25 -12.65 17.98
CA ASP A 128 6.81 -12.38 19.37
C ASP A 128 6.07 -11.04 19.48
N MET A 129 5.82 -10.36 18.36
CA MET A 129 5.10 -9.07 18.32
C MET A 129 3.74 -9.14 19.03
N PHE A 130 3.09 -10.30 19.01
CA PHE A 130 1.84 -10.52 19.73
C PHE A 130 1.88 -11.82 20.55
N PRO A 131 1.33 -11.82 21.77
CA PRO A 131 1.24 -13.02 22.62
C PRO A 131 0.04 -13.91 22.21
N TYR A 132 -0.21 -14.08 20.91
CA TYR A 132 -1.36 -14.80 20.38
C TYR A 132 -0.94 -16.00 19.51
N ASN A 133 -1.80 -17.01 19.45
CA ASN A 133 -1.57 -18.21 18.66
C ASN A 133 -1.70 -17.95 17.15
N GLY A 134 -1.08 -18.82 16.35
CA GLY A 134 -1.25 -18.82 14.89
C GLY A 134 -0.17 -18.09 14.09
N ALA A 135 0.97 -17.75 14.71
CA ALA A 135 2.21 -17.47 13.98
C ALA A 135 2.64 -18.72 13.16
N PRO A 136 3.50 -18.58 12.14
CA PRO A 136 4.04 -19.72 11.40
C PRO A 136 4.64 -20.78 12.32
N MET A 137 4.36 -22.06 12.04
CA MET A 137 4.67 -23.16 12.98
C MET A 137 5.70 -24.14 12.44
N ARG A 138 5.95 -24.17 11.13
CA ARG A 138 6.79 -25.19 10.48
C ARG A 138 8.06 -24.57 9.87
N GLY A 139 9.05 -25.42 9.65
CA GLY A 139 10.40 -25.03 9.27
C GLY A 139 11.25 -24.57 10.46
N GLU A 140 12.47 -24.15 10.17
CA GLU A 140 13.37 -23.59 11.17
C GLU A 140 12.87 -22.22 11.65
N THR A 141 13.46 -21.68 12.72
CA THR A 141 13.11 -20.33 13.23
C THR A 141 13.16 -19.27 12.13
N ARG A 142 14.13 -19.38 11.22
CA ARG A 142 14.29 -18.41 10.13
C ARG A 142 13.20 -18.55 9.06
N ASP A 143 12.81 -19.77 8.71
CA ASP A 143 11.70 -20.03 7.80
C ASP A 143 10.39 -19.44 8.34
N ARG A 144 10.15 -19.60 9.65
CA ARG A 144 8.96 -19.04 10.33
C ARG A 144 8.95 -17.52 10.30
N GLN A 145 10.09 -16.88 10.54
CA GLN A 145 10.25 -15.43 10.44
C GLN A 145 9.96 -14.92 9.03
N PHE A 146 10.51 -15.57 8.00
CA PHE A 146 10.26 -15.20 6.60
C PHE A 146 8.82 -15.44 6.17
N ASN A 147 8.25 -16.59 6.54
CA ASN A 147 6.82 -16.86 6.33
C ASN A 147 5.96 -15.75 6.94
N LEU A 148 6.24 -15.34 8.18
CA LEU A 148 5.47 -14.29 8.85
C LEU A 148 5.57 -12.96 8.11
N LEU A 149 6.78 -12.55 7.70
CA LEU A 149 6.98 -11.31 6.98
C LEU A 149 6.22 -11.29 5.64
N VAL A 150 6.34 -12.36 4.84
CA VAL A 150 5.63 -12.50 3.57
C VAL A 150 4.11 -12.50 3.78
N SER A 151 3.64 -13.23 4.79
CA SER A 151 2.22 -13.28 5.15
C SER A 151 1.68 -11.91 5.58
N ARG A 152 2.47 -11.12 6.31
CA ARG A 152 2.09 -9.75 6.70
C ARG A 152 1.94 -8.84 5.48
N VAL A 153 2.85 -8.93 4.50
CA VAL A 153 2.73 -8.21 3.22
C VAL A 153 1.49 -8.66 2.45
N ALA A 154 1.27 -9.96 2.33
CA ALA A 154 0.12 -10.52 1.65
C ALA A 154 -1.22 -10.06 2.27
N GLY A 155 -1.24 -9.86 3.60
CA GLY A 155 -2.38 -9.31 4.33
C GLY A 155 -2.74 -7.85 4.02
N LEU A 156 -2.03 -7.20 3.10
CA LEU A 156 -2.36 -5.87 2.57
C LEU A 156 -3.09 -5.94 1.21
N GLY A 157 -3.20 -7.13 0.63
CA GLY A 157 -4.08 -7.44 -0.50
C GLY A 157 -5.37 -8.13 -0.05
N ASN A 158 -6.15 -8.62 -1.02
CA ASN A 158 -7.45 -9.25 -0.77
C ASN A 158 -7.48 -10.70 -1.26
N LEU A 159 -8.10 -11.57 -0.46
CA LEU A 159 -8.50 -12.91 -0.90
C LEU A 159 -9.90 -12.82 -1.51
N ARG A 160 -10.07 -13.24 -2.76
CA ARG A 160 -11.38 -13.30 -3.42
C ARG A 160 -12.14 -14.53 -2.90
N HIS A 161 -13.30 -14.28 -2.31
CA HIS A 161 -14.06 -15.29 -1.56
C HIS A 161 -15.57 -15.09 -1.79
N LYS A 162 -16.35 -16.18 -1.73
CA LYS A 162 -17.81 -16.13 -1.87
C LYS A 162 -18.45 -15.38 -0.68
N ALA A 163 -19.60 -14.73 -0.88
CA ALA A 163 -20.26 -13.97 0.18
C ALA A 163 -20.94 -14.85 1.26
N ILE A 164 -20.17 -15.74 1.93
CA ILE A 164 -20.66 -16.72 2.91
C ILE A 164 -19.89 -16.69 4.25
N GLY A 165 -19.12 -15.62 4.50
CA GLY A 165 -18.28 -15.48 5.69
C GLY A 165 -16.95 -16.24 5.57
N PHE A 166 -15.92 -15.83 6.32
CA PHE A 166 -14.60 -16.43 6.21
C PHE A 166 -14.60 -17.91 6.63
N THR A 167 -14.11 -18.77 5.74
CA THR A 167 -13.93 -20.21 5.95
C THR A 167 -12.48 -20.57 5.71
N GLY A 168 -11.68 -20.55 6.77
CA GLY A 168 -10.29 -20.96 6.72
C GLY A 168 -9.67 -21.10 8.12
N PRO A 169 -8.38 -21.47 8.20
CA PRO A 169 -7.70 -21.62 9.47
C PRO A 169 -7.71 -20.32 10.29
N LEU A 170 -7.81 -20.43 11.61
CA LEU A 170 -7.73 -19.28 12.50
C LEU A 170 -6.27 -18.94 12.81
N SER A 171 -5.88 -17.68 12.61
CA SER A 171 -4.63 -17.13 13.15
C SER A 171 -4.93 -15.88 13.97
N GLN A 172 -4.91 -16.01 15.30
CA GLN A 172 -5.11 -14.86 16.20
C GLN A 172 -3.96 -13.85 16.05
N HIS A 173 -2.75 -14.33 15.78
CA HIS A 173 -1.58 -13.51 15.52
C HIS A 173 -1.77 -12.61 14.27
N LEU A 174 -2.24 -13.17 13.14
CA LEU A 174 -2.49 -12.39 11.92
C LEU A 174 -3.77 -11.55 12.01
N LEU A 175 -4.76 -11.96 12.81
CA LEU A 175 -5.92 -11.11 13.14
C LEU A 175 -5.49 -9.87 13.92
N ALA A 176 -4.63 -10.03 14.93
CA ALA A 176 -4.08 -8.91 15.69
C ALA A 176 -3.26 -7.97 14.80
N TYR A 177 -2.45 -8.53 13.88
CA TYR A 177 -1.77 -7.72 12.87
C TYR A 177 -2.73 -6.98 11.94
N GLY A 178 -3.81 -7.64 11.51
CA GLY A 178 -4.88 -7.03 10.72
C GLY A 178 -5.51 -5.80 11.40
N SER A 179 -5.61 -5.80 12.73
CA SER A 179 -6.03 -4.60 13.48
C SER A 179 -5.05 -3.43 13.35
N ILE A 180 -3.73 -3.69 13.34
CA ILE A 180 -2.72 -2.66 13.10
C ILE A 180 -2.84 -2.10 11.68
N VAL A 181 -2.97 -2.98 10.68
CA VAL A 181 -3.15 -2.59 9.28
C VAL A 181 -4.37 -1.68 9.13
N ASN A 182 -5.50 -2.06 9.71
CA ASN A 182 -6.73 -1.27 9.64
C ASN A 182 -6.61 0.07 10.38
N LEU A 183 -5.91 0.12 11.52
CA LEU A 183 -5.65 1.38 12.22
C LEU A 183 -4.81 2.34 11.37
N VAL A 184 -3.72 1.86 10.77
CA VAL A 184 -2.87 2.68 9.91
C VAL A 184 -3.66 3.16 8.69
N ARG A 185 -4.40 2.26 8.04
CA ARG A 185 -5.21 2.56 6.86
C ARG A 185 -6.32 3.58 7.16
N GLN A 186 -7.04 3.44 8.27
CA GLN A 186 -8.02 4.43 8.72
C GLN A 186 -7.36 5.79 8.98
N THR A 187 -6.19 5.80 9.62
CA THR A 187 -5.47 7.06 9.88
C THR A 187 -5.03 7.74 8.57
N LEU A 188 -4.62 6.97 7.56
CA LEU A 188 -4.30 7.50 6.23
C LEU A 188 -5.55 8.02 5.52
N ARG A 189 -6.68 7.31 5.65
CA ARG A 189 -7.98 7.75 5.16
C ARG A 189 -8.38 9.09 5.75
N ASP A 190 -8.35 9.20 7.08
CA ASP A 190 -8.69 10.43 7.81
C ASP A 190 -7.81 11.60 7.36
N LEU A 191 -6.51 11.36 7.16
CA LEU A 191 -5.59 12.41 6.71
C LEU A 191 -5.93 12.93 5.30
N VAL A 192 -6.29 12.04 4.37
CA VAL A 192 -6.71 12.40 3.02
C VAL A 192 -8.03 13.18 3.05
N GLU A 193 -9.00 12.74 3.86
CA GLU A 193 -10.28 13.44 4.03
C GLU A 193 -10.12 14.81 4.66
N VAL A 194 -9.22 14.96 5.65
CA VAL A 194 -8.89 16.25 6.25
C VAL A 194 -8.22 17.16 5.22
N ALA A 195 -7.35 16.64 4.35
CA ALA A 195 -6.76 17.42 3.26
C ALA A 195 -7.82 17.92 2.27
N ALA A 196 -8.79 17.07 1.89
CA ALA A 196 -9.93 17.45 1.04
C ALA A 196 -10.82 18.49 1.72
N THR A 197 -11.19 18.24 2.99
CA THR A 197 -12.01 19.15 3.81
C THR A 197 -11.35 20.52 3.95
N HIS A 198 -10.05 20.55 4.20
CA HIS A 198 -9.27 21.78 4.26
C HIS A 198 -9.37 22.59 2.96
N MET A 199 -9.40 21.94 1.79
CA MET A 199 -9.56 22.65 0.52
C MET A 199 -10.92 23.33 0.40
N PHE A 200 -12.01 22.68 0.80
CA PHE A 200 -13.35 23.27 0.78
C PHE A 200 -13.50 24.40 1.81
N MET A 201 -13.04 24.17 3.04
CA MET A 201 -13.11 25.18 4.11
C MET A 201 -12.21 26.38 3.82
N GLY A 202 -11.01 26.13 3.29
CA GLY A 202 -10.00 27.14 2.95
C GLY A 202 -10.26 27.92 1.66
N ALA A 203 -11.37 27.65 0.96
CA ALA A 203 -11.73 28.24 -0.33
C ALA A 203 -10.70 27.96 -1.44
N PHE A 204 -10.04 26.81 -1.39
CA PHE A 204 -9.27 26.29 -2.52
C PHE A 204 -10.21 25.62 -3.54
N ALA A 205 -11.21 24.88 -3.06
CA ALA A 205 -12.23 24.25 -3.88
C ALA A 205 -13.56 25.01 -3.78
N LYS A 206 -14.34 24.95 -4.86
CA LYS A 206 -15.70 25.47 -4.93
C LYS A 206 -16.58 24.71 -3.92
N ARG A 207 -17.39 25.43 -3.12
CA ARG A 207 -18.14 24.83 -1.99
C ARG A 207 -19.47 24.20 -2.40
N ASP A 208 -20.06 24.68 -3.47
CA ASP A 208 -21.35 24.27 -4.04
C ASP A 208 -21.19 23.20 -5.14
N LEU A 209 -20.19 22.31 -5.01
CA LEU A 209 -20.08 21.15 -5.90
C LEU A 209 -21.22 20.16 -5.60
N THR A 210 -21.90 19.70 -6.66
CA THR A 210 -23.04 18.77 -6.53
C THR A 210 -22.60 17.32 -6.32
N ASN A 211 -21.32 17.00 -6.50
CA ASN A 211 -20.77 15.65 -6.50
C ASN A 211 -19.85 15.35 -5.31
N LEU A 212 -20.09 15.99 -4.16
CA LEU A 212 -19.30 15.76 -2.94
C LEU A 212 -19.30 14.30 -2.48
N SER A 213 -20.43 13.59 -2.62
CA SER A 213 -20.52 12.17 -2.26
C SER A 213 -19.62 11.30 -3.15
N GLU A 214 -19.55 11.59 -4.46
CA GLU A 214 -18.66 10.90 -5.38
C GLU A 214 -17.20 11.15 -4.98
N ILE A 215 -16.82 12.42 -4.76
CA ILE A 215 -15.48 12.79 -4.30
C ILE A 215 -15.12 12.02 -3.03
N ALA A 216 -16.02 11.97 -2.03
CA ALA A 216 -15.77 11.26 -0.78
C ALA A 216 -15.52 9.76 -1.03
N MET A 217 -16.34 9.09 -1.86
CA MET A 217 -16.18 7.67 -2.16
C MET A 217 -14.90 7.38 -2.97
N ASP A 218 -14.46 8.36 -3.78
CA ASP A 218 -13.31 8.24 -4.67
C ASP A 218 -11.96 8.59 -4.03
N LEU A 219 -11.98 9.15 -2.82
CA LEU A 219 -10.75 9.31 -2.04
C LEU A 219 -10.17 7.92 -1.70
N PRO A 220 -8.83 7.77 -1.62
CA PRO A 220 -8.20 6.51 -1.26
C PRO A 220 -8.53 5.97 0.14
N PHE A 221 -8.22 4.70 0.36
CA PHE A 221 -8.28 3.98 1.64
C PHE A 221 -9.69 3.82 2.23
N LEU A 222 -10.72 3.86 1.38
CA LEU A 222 -12.12 3.80 1.81
C LEU A 222 -12.48 2.46 2.49
N LEU A 223 -12.11 1.35 1.85
CA LEU A 223 -12.48 0.00 2.31
C LEU A 223 -11.44 -0.53 3.29
N SER A 224 -11.87 -1.20 4.35
CA SER A 224 -10.93 -1.91 5.25
C SER A 224 -10.31 -3.13 4.58
N ASN A 225 -9.16 -3.56 5.08
CA ASN A 225 -8.53 -4.80 4.62
C ASN A 225 -8.80 -5.94 5.60
N ASN A 226 -9.10 -7.12 5.08
CA ASN A 226 -9.18 -8.33 5.90
C ASN A 226 -7.82 -9.06 5.95
N CYS A 227 -7.66 -9.99 6.88
CA CYS A 227 -6.43 -10.77 7.01
C CYS A 227 -6.45 -12.11 6.25
N ALA A 228 -7.47 -12.36 5.42
CA ALA A 228 -7.69 -13.68 4.82
C ALA A 228 -6.54 -14.10 3.90
N LEU A 229 -6.03 -13.18 3.08
CA LEU A 229 -4.88 -13.46 2.19
C LEU A 229 -3.59 -13.69 2.98
N SER A 230 -3.42 -12.99 4.11
CA SER A 230 -2.33 -13.23 5.05
C SER A 230 -2.33 -14.67 5.57
N ILE A 231 -3.50 -15.14 6.00
CA ILE A 231 -3.70 -16.50 6.52
C ILE A 231 -3.51 -17.52 5.40
N ALA A 232 -3.97 -17.22 4.18
CA ALA A 232 -3.79 -18.10 3.02
C ALA A 232 -2.33 -18.33 2.67
N ILE A 233 -1.54 -17.25 2.55
CA ILE A 233 -0.09 -17.35 2.31
C ILE A 233 0.62 -18.06 3.46
N LYS A 234 0.30 -17.72 4.71
CA LYS A 234 0.86 -18.39 5.89
C LYS A 234 0.62 -19.89 5.88
N SER A 235 -0.62 -20.28 5.56
CA SER A 235 -1.05 -21.68 5.54
C SER A 235 -0.41 -22.44 4.38
N TYR A 236 -0.33 -21.82 3.19
CA TYR A 236 0.38 -22.36 2.04
C TYR A 236 1.86 -22.61 2.37
N LEU A 237 2.56 -21.61 2.89
CA LEU A 237 3.99 -21.70 3.20
C LEU A 237 4.29 -22.70 4.32
N ASP A 238 3.45 -22.80 5.35
CA ASP A 238 3.60 -23.85 6.37
C ASP A 238 3.33 -25.25 5.81
N GLU A 239 2.40 -25.39 4.88
CA GLU A 239 2.06 -26.69 4.29
C GLU A 239 3.16 -27.24 3.38
N LEU A 240 3.99 -26.39 2.75
CA LEU A 240 5.18 -26.83 2.00
C LEU A 240 6.13 -27.69 2.83
N TYR A 241 6.28 -27.39 4.12
CA TYR A 241 7.15 -28.14 5.05
C TYR A 241 6.57 -29.48 5.52
N THR A 242 5.45 -29.93 4.95
CA THR A 242 4.99 -31.32 5.14
C THR A 242 5.77 -32.31 4.28
N ASP A 243 6.37 -31.84 3.18
CA ASP A 243 7.23 -32.63 2.32
C ASP A 243 8.71 -32.44 2.68
N LYS A 244 9.54 -33.39 2.24
CA LYS A 244 11.00 -33.34 2.43
C LYS A 244 11.66 -32.21 1.65
N ASP A 245 11.12 -31.87 0.48
CA ASP A 245 11.59 -30.76 -0.35
C ASP A 245 10.47 -29.72 -0.50
N PRO A 246 10.47 -28.64 0.31
CA PRO A 246 9.46 -27.60 0.25
C PRO A 246 9.56 -26.69 -1.00
N THR A 247 10.58 -26.88 -1.85
CA THR A 247 10.82 -26.07 -3.05
C THR A 247 10.52 -26.79 -4.36
N ALA A 248 10.33 -28.11 -4.30
CA ALA A 248 9.97 -28.93 -5.46
C ALA A 248 8.65 -28.45 -6.10
N THR A 249 8.60 -28.45 -7.43
CA THR A 249 7.43 -28.00 -8.20
C THR A 249 6.20 -28.82 -7.85
N GLU A 250 6.36 -30.14 -7.75
CA GLU A 250 5.29 -31.08 -7.43
C GLU A 250 4.72 -30.84 -6.02
N THR A 251 5.58 -30.51 -5.05
CA THR A 251 5.16 -30.13 -3.69
C THR A 251 4.34 -28.84 -3.73
N LYS A 252 4.79 -27.81 -4.46
CA LYS A 252 4.06 -26.54 -4.57
C LYS A 252 2.68 -26.73 -5.21
N GLU A 253 2.58 -27.48 -6.30
CA GLU A 253 1.31 -27.77 -6.97
C GLU A 253 0.34 -28.51 -6.05
N ARG A 254 0.79 -29.63 -5.44
CA ARG A 254 -0.01 -30.41 -4.49
C ARG A 254 -0.50 -29.58 -3.31
N VAL A 255 0.36 -28.71 -2.76
CA VAL A 255 0.01 -27.87 -1.62
C VAL A 255 -0.97 -26.76 -2.02
N ARG A 256 -0.87 -26.20 -3.23
CA ARG A 256 -1.88 -25.25 -3.74
C ARG A 256 -3.25 -25.91 -3.86
N GLU A 257 -3.32 -27.12 -4.41
CA GLU A 257 -4.57 -27.89 -4.50
C GLU A 257 -5.13 -28.18 -3.10
N THR A 258 -4.28 -28.67 -2.20
CA THR A 258 -4.67 -28.95 -0.80
C THR A 258 -5.19 -27.69 -0.10
N ALA A 259 -4.53 -26.55 -0.29
CA ALA A 259 -4.95 -25.28 0.29
C ALA A 259 -6.30 -24.81 -0.28
N ALA A 260 -6.51 -24.96 -1.59
CA ALA A 260 -7.76 -24.60 -2.24
C ALA A 260 -8.92 -25.47 -1.74
N ASP A 261 -8.75 -26.79 -1.69
CA ASP A 261 -9.85 -27.71 -1.38
C ASP A 261 -10.14 -27.80 0.12
N ARG A 262 -9.09 -27.82 0.95
CA ARG A 262 -9.23 -28.11 2.38
C ARG A 262 -9.29 -26.86 3.24
N TYR A 263 -8.42 -25.89 2.96
CA TYR A 263 -8.24 -24.73 3.83
C TYR A 263 -9.08 -23.54 3.38
N PHE A 264 -9.25 -23.34 2.08
CA PHE A 264 -9.98 -22.21 1.52
C PHE A 264 -11.00 -22.63 0.43
N PRO A 265 -11.93 -23.57 0.72
CA PRO A 265 -12.87 -24.13 -0.28
C PRO A 265 -13.83 -23.12 -0.92
N GLN A 266 -13.84 -21.90 -0.40
CA GLN A 266 -14.74 -20.83 -0.78
C GLN A 266 -14.00 -19.63 -1.37
N ALA A 267 -12.66 -19.70 -1.46
CA ALA A 267 -11.89 -18.81 -2.31
C ALA A 267 -12.29 -19.06 -3.77
N THR A 268 -12.48 -18.00 -4.53
CA THR A 268 -12.91 -18.12 -5.93
C THR A 268 -11.74 -18.35 -6.89
N ASP A 269 -10.55 -17.87 -6.53
CA ASP A 269 -9.32 -18.02 -7.30
C ASP A 269 -8.10 -17.88 -6.39
N LEU A 270 -7.87 -18.91 -5.56
CA LEU A 270 -6.76 -18.92 -4.61
C LEU A 270 -5.41 -18.79 -5.32
N ALA A 271 -5.22 -19.47 -6.46
CA ALA A 271 -3.97 -19.41 -7.21
C ALA A 271 -3.65 -17.98 -7.69
N GLY A 272 -4.64 -17.28 -8.25
CA GLY A 272 -4.49 -15.87 -8.63
C GLY A 272 -4.28 -14.94 -7.44
N ASP A 273 -4.86 -15.24 -6.28
CA ASP A 273 -4.66 -14.45 -5.06
C ASP A 273 -3.24 -14.64 -4.48
N LEU A 274 -2.73 -15.88 -4.47
CA LEU A 274 -1.33 -16.17 -4.09
C LEU A 274 -0.35 -15.50 -5.05
N HIS A 275 -0.67 -15.48 -6.35
CA HIS A 275 0.12 -14.76 -7.34
C HIS A 275 0.14 -13.26 -7.07
N SER A 276 -1.04 -12.65 -6.88
CA SER A 276 -1.19 -11.23 -6.53
C SER A 276 -0.43 -10.85 -5.26
N ALA A 277 -0.42 -11.74 -4.25
CA ALA A 277 0.40 -11.56 -3.04
C ALA A 277 1.90 -11.53 -3.35
N GLY A 278 2.36 -12.36 -4.29
CA GLY A 278 3.74 -12.35 -4.77
C GLY A 278 4.12 -11.08 -5.51
N GLU A 279 3.18 -10.49 -6.24
CA GLU A 279 3.40 -9.23 -6.98
C GLU A 279 3.43 -8.02 -6.05
N LEU A 280 2.57 -8.02 -5.02
CA LEU A 280 2.64 -7.05 -3.94
C LEU A 280 3.95 -7.17 -3.16
N TRP A 281 4.41 -8.40 -2.88
CA TRP A 281 5.72 -8.64 -2.29
C TRP A 281 6.85 -8.04 -3.12
N ASP A 282 6.90 -8.35 -4.42
CA ASP A 282 7.94 -7.85 -5.33
C ASP A 282 7.97 -6.32 -5.35
N ALA A 283 6.80 -5.68 -5.40
CA ALA A 283 6.70 -4.22 -5.38
C ALA A 283 7.22 -3.60 -4.08
N VAL A 284 6.82 -4.16 -2.93
CA VAL A 284 7.29 -3.68 -1.62
C VAL A 284 8.79 -3.91 -1.47
N TYR A 285 9.30 -5.06 -1.89
CA TYR A 285 10.72 -5.38 -1.86
C TYR A 285 11.56 -4.43 -2.73
N ASP A 286 11.10 -4.11 -3.95
CA ASP A 286 11.77 -3.13 -4.82
C ASP A 286 11.81 -1.73 -4.16
N GLY A 287 10.74 -1.36 -3.47
CA GLY A 287 10.70 -0.18 -2.59
C GLY A 287 11.80 -0.22 -1.52
N VAL A 288 11.85 -1.29 -0.72
CA VAL A 288 12.87 -1.50 0.34
C VAL A 288 14.30 -1.46 -0.22
N LYS A 289 14.53 -2.12 -1.36
CA LYS A 289 15.84 -2.13 -2.03
C LYS A 289 16.27 -0.73 -2.46
N SER A 290 15.32 0.11 -2.89
CA SER A 290 15.57 1.48 -3.35
C SER A 290 15.74 2.52 -2.24
N SER A 291 15.61 2.13 -0.98
CA SER A 291 15.49 3.08 0.13
C SER A 291 16.75 3.86 0.49
N GLY A 292 17.92 3.49 -0.06
CA GLY A 292 19.19 4.09 0.33
C GLY A 292 19.36 4.07 1.85
N ASN A 293 19.60 5.24 2.44
CA ASN A 293 19.78 5.40 3.89
C ASN A 293 18.48 5.54 4.69
N ALA A 294 17.30 5.51 4.05
CA ALA A 294 16.02 5.64 4.74
C ALA A 294 15.67 4.40 5.58
N LEU A 295 16.20 3.24 5.21
CA LEU A 295 16.13 1.98 5.99
C LEU A 295 17.52 1.53 6.38
N LYS A 296 17.62 0.86 7.53
CA LYS A 296 18.91 0.34 8.01
C LYS A 296 19.39 -0.79 7.09
N GLU A 297 20.71 -0.90 6.89
CA GLU A 297 21.31 -2.00 6.11
C GLU A 297 20.92 -3.37 6.66
N SER A 298 20.83 -3.49 7.99
CA SER A 298 20.39 -4.73 8.64
C SER A 298 19.01 -5.13 8.16
N GLU A 299 18.04 -4.21 8.12
CA GLU A 299 16.65 -4.44 7.69
C GLU A 299 16.59 -4.80 6.20
N LYS A 300 17.31 -4.06 5.34
CA LYS A 300 17.39 -4.37 3.91
C LYS A 300 17.92 -5.79 3.65
N LYS A 301 18.92 -6.22 4.42
CA LYS A 301 19.43 -7.60 4.36
C LYS A 301 18.36 -8.63 4.75
N GLN A 302 17.55 -8.35 5.78
CA GLN A 302 16.43 -9.24 6.17
C GLN A 302 15.45 -9.43 5.02
N TRP A 303 15.06 -8.33 4.38
CA TRP A 303 14.15 -8.35 3.24
C TRP A 303 14.74 -9.08 2.03
N ALA A 304 16.04 -8.91 1.77
CA ALA A 304 16.73 -9.62 0.69
C ALA A 304 16.75 -11.14 0.91
N GLU A 305 17.10 -11.59 2.12
CA GLU A 305 17.09 -13.02 2.45
C GLU A 305 15.66 -13.59 2.40
N ALA A 306 14.66 -12.86 2.90
CA ALA A 306 13.26 -13.26 2.81
C ALA A 306 12.78 -13.36 1.35
N ASN A 307 13.23 -12.44 0.49
CA ASN A 307 12.90 -12.43 -0.93
C ASN A 307 13.48 -13.65 -1.65
N GLU A 308 14.75 -13.98 -1.41
CA GLU A 308 15.38 -15.19 -1.95
C GLU A 308 14.67 -16.47 -1.45
N TRP A 309 14.34 -16.51 -0.16
CA TRP A 309 13.59 -17.61 0.46
C TRP A 309 12.21 -17.80 -0.17
N PHE A 310 11.47 -16.70 -0.38
CA PHE A 310 10.12 -16.73 -0.93
C PHE A 310 10.11 -17.04 -2.44
N ALA A 311 11.09 -16.54 -3.20
CA ALA A 311 11.21 -16.81 -4.63
C ALA A 311 11.29 -18.31 -4.95
N ALA A 312 11.94 -19.11 -4.10
CA ALA A 312 12.00 -20.57 -4.26
C ALA A 312 10.67 -21.28 -3.97
N ARG A 313 9.81 -20.67 -3.13
CA ARG A 313 8.60 -21.30 -2.55
C ARG A 313 7.29 -20.81 -3.16
N ARG A 314 7.32 -19.70 -3.89
CA ARG A 314 6.15 -19.18 -4.61
C ARG A 314 5.85 -19.94 -5.89
#